data_AF-A0A485MCS1-F1
#
_entry.id   AF-A0A485MCS1-F1
#
_cell.length_a   1.000
_cell.length_b   1.000
_cell.length_c   1.000
_cell.angle_alpha   90.00
_cell.angle_beta   90.00
_cell.angle_gamma   90.00
#
_symmetry.space_group_name_H-M   'P 1'
#
loop_
_entity.id
_entity.type
_entity.pdbx_description
1 polymer ?
#
loop_
_entity_poly.entity_id
_entity_poly.type
_entity_poly.pdbx_seq_one_letter_code
_entity_poly.pdbx_strand_id
1 'polypeptide(L)'
;MTVRNIASICNMGTNASALEKDIGPEQFPINEHYFGLVNFGNTCYCNSVLQALYFCRPFRENVLAYKAQQKKKENLLTCLADLFHSIATQKKKVGVIPPKKFISRLRKENDLFDNYMQQDAHEFLNYLLNTIADILQEEKKQEKQNGKLKNGNMNEPAENNKPELTWVHEIFQGTLTNETRCLNCETVSSKDEDFLDLSVDVEQNTSITHCLSGPNRGHYITIVKSHGFWLLFDDDIVEKIDAQAIEEFYGLTSDISKNSESGYILFYQSRE
;
A
#
# COMPACT_ATOMS: atom_id res chain seq x y z
N MET A 1 36.43 -8.89 41.79
CA MET A 1 35.44 -7.79 41.85
C MET A 1 34.52 -7.94 40.67
N THR A 2 33.30 -8.37 40.92
CA THR A 2 32.33 -8.80 39.93
C THR A 2 31.58 -7.58 39.41
N VAL A 3 31.66 -7.32 38.10
CA VAL A 3 30.88 -6.26 37.44
C VAL A 3 29.44 -6.77 37.32
N ARG A 4 28.52 -6.14 38.06
CA ARG A 4 27.08 -6.42 37.96
C ARG A 4 26.53 -5.80 36.68
N ASN A 5 26.11 -6.66 35.76
CA ASN A 5 25.33 -6.29 34.59
C ASN A 5 23.93 -5.90 35.07
N ILE A 6 23.56 -4.62 34.98
CA ILE A 6 22.19 -4.16 35.25
C ILE A 6 21.40 -4.41 33.97
N ALA A 7 20.79 -5.59 33.87
CA ALA A 7 19.69 -5.80 32.94
C ALA A 7 18.52 -4.94 33.42
N SER A 8 18.17 -3.92 32.65
CA SER A 8 16.95 -3.15 32.85
C SER A 8 15.77 -4.06 32.51
N ILE A 9 15.23 -4.74 33.51
CA ILE A 9 13.97 -5.48 33.38
C ILE A 9 12.87 -4.44 33.22
N CYS A 10 12.50 -4.14 31.96
CA CYS A 10 11.27 -3.46 31.66
C CYS A 10 10.12 -4.39 32.05
N ASN A 11 9.57 -4.19 33.25
CA ASN A 11 8.31 -4.78 33.68
C ASN A 11 7.24 -4.44 32.62
N MET A 12 6.79 -5.43 31.85
CA MET A 12 5.58 -5.25 31.04
C MET A 12 4.44 -4.95 32.00
N GLY A 13 3.86 -3.75 31.89
CA GLY A 13 2.69 -3.40 32.68
C GLY A 13 1.56 -4.40 32.42
N THR A 14 0.76 -4.68 33.44
CA THR A 14 -0.41 -5.57 33.42
C THR A 14 -1.48 -5.22 32.36
N ASN A 15 -1.27 -4.14 31.59
CA ASN A 15 -2.18 -3.57 30.59
C ASN A 15 -1.69 -3.74 29.13
N ALA A 16 -0.63 -4.51 28.86
CA ALA A 16 -0.16 -4.75 27.49
C ALA A 16 -1.17 -5.59 26.68
N SER A 17 -1.38 -5.24 25.41
CA SER A 17 -2.23 -6.00 24.48
C SER A 17 -1.68 -7.41 24.22
N ALA A 18 -2.50 -8.31 23.66
CA ALA A 18 -2.07 -9.66 23.29
C ALA A 18 -0.89 -9.61 22.31
N LEU A 19 -0.99 -8.80 21.25
CA LEU A 19 0.09 -8.61 20.29
C LEU A 19 1.39 -8.11 20.92
N GLU A 20 1.33 -7.16 21.87
CA GLU A 20 2.52 -6.70 22.58
C GLU A 20 3.19 -7.82 23.39
N LYS A 21 2.39 -8.73 23.95
CA LYS A 21 2.91 -9.91 24.69
C LYS A 21 3.53 -10.92 23.74
N ASP A 22 2.93 -11.16 22.59
CA ASP A 22 3.40 -12.14 21.62
C ASP A 22 4.67 -11.71 20.89
N ILE A 23 4.83 -10.40 20.62
CA ILE A 23 6.09 -9.84 20.09
C ILE A 23 7.15 -9.79 21.19
N GLY A 24 6.76 -9.42 22.41
CA GLY A 24 7.66 -9.27 23.53
C GLY A 24 8.42 -7.94 23.55
N PRO A 25 8.92 -7.51 24.73
CA PRO A 25 9.46 -6.16 24.93
C PRO A 25 10.79 -5.92 24.22
N GLU A 26 11.58 -6.96 23.93
CA GLU A 26 12.88 -6.85 23.28
C GLU A 26 12.76 -6.69 21.76
N GLN A 27 11.75 -7.29 21.14
CA GLN A 27 11.56 -7.28 19.68
C GLN A 27 10.63 -6.17 19.22
N PHE A 28 9.80 -5.62 20.12
CA PHE A 28 8.84 -4.56 19.77
C PHE A 28 9.59 -3.26 19.42
N PRO A 29 9.51 -2.77 18.17
CA PRO A 29 10.24 -1.57 17.77
C PRO A 29 9.75 -0.31 18.49
N ILE A 30 10.67 0.54 18.95
CA ILE A 30 10.38 1.65 19.89
C ILE A 30 9.39 2.68 19.30
N ASN A 31 9.45 2.92 17.98
CA ASN A 31 8.65 3.95 17.29
C ASN A 31 7.67 3.35 16.27
N GLU A 32 7.30 2.08 16.41
CA GLU A 32 6.28 1.45 15.56
C GLU A 32 4.94 1.33 16.27
N HIS A 33 3.88 1.47 15.49
CA HIS A 33 2.50 1.42 15.92
C HIS A 33 1.75 0.42 15.03
N TYR A 34 1.11 -0.57 15.63
CA TYR A 34 0.39 -1.63 14.92
C TYR A 34 -1.11 -1.48 15.16
N PHE A 35 -1.81 -0.88 14.20
CA PHE A 35 -3.22 -0.56 14.32
C PHE A 35 -4.04 -1.22 13.22
N GLY A 36 -5.05 -1.99 13.61
CA GLY A 36 -6.07 -2.49 12.70
C GLY A 36 -6.96 -1.35 12.19
N LEU A 37 -7.62 -1.57 11.06
CA LEU A 37 -8.57 -0.64 10.44
C LEU A 37 -9.98 -1.20 10.49
N VAL A 38 -10.91 -0.42 11.04
CA VAL A 38 -12.32 -0.84 11.12
C VAL A 38 -12.92 -1.02 9.73
N ASN A 39 -13.59 -2.16 9.50
CA ASN A 39 -14.37 -2.40 8.30
C ASN A 39 -15.74 -1.68 8.37
N PHE A 40 -16.06 -0.89 7.34
CA PHE A 40 -17.34 -0.20 7.15
C PHE A 40 -18.27 -0.88 6.14
N GLY A 41 -18.29 -2.22 6.17
CA GLY A 41 -19.06 -3.07 5.27
C GLY A 41 -18.36 -3.22 3.92
N ASN A 42 -17.78 -4.40 3.68
CA ASN A 42 -17.05 -4.74 2.45
C ASN A 42 -15.94 -3.74 2.10
N THR A 43 -15.23 -3.21 3.11
CA THR A 43 -14.09 -2.28 2.91
C THR A 43 -12.73 -2.92 3.20
N CYS A 44 -12.67 -4.23 3.42
CA CYS A 44 -11.43 -4.96 3.67
C CYS A 44 -10.45 -4.90 2.48
N TYR A 45 -10.95 -4.79 1.24
CA TYR A 45 -10.11 -4.54 0.05
C TYR A 45 -9.30 -3.23 0.17
N CYS A 46 -9.90 -2.22 0.82
CA CYS A 46 -9.26 -0.93 1.05
C CYS A 46 -8.30 -1.01 2.24
N ASN A 47 -8.76 -1.61 3.35
CA ASN A 47 -7.94 -1.77 4.56
C ASN A 47 -6.66 -2.56 4.28
N SER A 48 -6.75 -3.68 3.57
CA SER A 48 -5.62 -4.52 3.19
C SER A 48 -4.55 -3.74 2.41
N VAL A 49 -4.96 -3.07 1.33
CA VAL A 49 -4.06 -2.22 0.52
C VAL A 49 -3.46 -1.07 1.33
N LEU A 50 -4.24 -0.42 2.19
CA LEU A 50 -3.73 0.65 3.06
C LEU A 50 -2.66 0.14 4.03
N GLN A 51 -2.84 -1.06 4.59
CA GLN A 51 -1.82 -1.69 5.44
C GLN A 51 -0.57 -2.02 4.62
N ALA A 52 -0.71 -2.64 3.44
CA ALA A 52 0.43 -2.97 2.59
C ALA A 52 1.26 -1.71 2.23
N LEU A 53 0.58 -0.62 1.84
CA LEU A 53 1.21 0.66 1.54
C LEU A 53 1.83 1.33 2.77
N TYR A 54 1.23 1.21 3.97
CA TYR A 54 1.80 1.75 5.20
C TYR A 54 3.14 1.09 5.54
N PHE A 55 3.29 -0.21 5.27
CA PHE A 55 4.54 -0.93 5.52
C PHE A 55 5.55 -0.82 4.37
N CYS A 56 5.17 -0.26 3.22
CA CYS A 56 6.10 0.22 2.20
C CYS A 56 6.80 1.50 2.70
N ARG A 57 7.96 1.35 3.35
CA ARG A 57 8.65 2.46 4.06
C ARG A 57 8.84 3.73 3.21
N PRO A 58 9.33 3.67 1.95
CA PRO A 58 9.51 4.88 1.14
C PRO A 58 8.18 5.61 0.89
N PHE A 59 7.09 4.86 0.70
CA PHE A 59 5.76 5.44 0.50
C PHE A 59 5.25 6.08 1.79
N ARG A 60 5.34 5.37 2.93
CA ARG A 60 4.95 5.90 4.25
C ARG A 60 5.69 7.21 4.57
N GLU A 61 7.00 7.25 4.35
CA GLU A 61 7.82 8.42 4.63
C GLU A 61 7.42 9.63 3.77
N ASN A 62 7.20 9.43 2.47
CA ASN A 62 6.73 10.49 1.57
C ASN A 62 5.32 10.99 1.95
N VAL A 63 4.40 10.10 2.32
CA VAL A 63 3.04 10.47 2.76
C VAL A 63 3.08 11.26 4.07
N LEU A 64 3.92 10.86 5.04
CA LEU A 64 4.11 11.60 6.30
C LEU A 64 4.80 12.96 6.06
N ALA A 65 5.76 13.03 5.15
CA ALA A 65 6.39 14.29 4.74
C ALA A 65 5.37 15.22 4.06
N TYR A 66 4.48 14.68 3.22
CA TYR A 66 3.39 15.43 2.61
C TYR A 66 2.44 16.01 3.68
N LYS A 67 2.13 15.26 4.75
CA LYS A 67 1.34 15.77 5.88
C LYS A 67 1.98 16.96 6.60
N ALA A 68 3.31 16.98 6.69
CA ALA A 68 4.04 18.04 7.38
C ALA A 68 4.01 19.39 6.63
N GLN A 69 3.67 19.38 5.34
CA GLN A 69 3.52 20.58 4.53
C GLN A 69 2.22 21.33 4.92
N GLN A 70 2.29 22.65 5.12
CA GLN A 70 1.14 23.43 5.60
C GLN A 70 0.19 23.83 4.46
N LYS A 71 -1.12 23.81 4.74
CA LYS A 71 -2.23 24.38 3.95
C LYS A 71 -2.44 23.78 2.54
N LYS A 72 -2.74 22.47 2.48
CA LYS A 72 -3.25 21.84 1.26
C LYS A 72 -4.78 21.70 1.29
N LYS A 73 -5.42 21.87 0.13
CA LYS A 73 -6.87 21.64 -0.03
C LYS A 73 -7.17 20.16 0.19
N GLU A 74 -8.29 19.87 0.85
CA GLU A 74 -8.70 18.48 1.10
C GLU A 74 -8.91 17.70 -0.21
N ASN A 75 -8.22 16.57 -0.32
CA ASN A 75 -8.25 15.56 -1.38
C ASN A 75 -7.92 14.16 -0.80
N LEU A 76 -8.03 13.10 -1.62
CA LEU A 76 -7.75 11.73 -1.18
C LEU A 76 -6.36 11.57 -0.55
N LEU A 77 -5.32 12.19 -1.12
CA LEU A 77 -3.96 12.16 -0.59
C LEU A 77 -3.85 12.83 0.79
N THR A 78 -4.51 13.97 1.02
CA THR A 78 -4.54 14.58 2.36
C THR A 78 -5.25 13.70 3.38
N CYS A 79 -6.33 12.99 2.98
CA CYS A 79 -7.01 12.05 3.86
C CYS A 79 -6.15 10.82 4.18
N LEU A 80 -5.39 10.32 3.19
CA LEU A 80 -4.41 9.25 3.40
C LEU A 80 -3.30 9.70 4.36
N ALA A 81 -2.79 10.91 4.14
CA ALA A 81 -1.74 11.50 4.97
C ALA A 81 -2.19 11.72 6.41
N ASP A 82 -3.44 12.17 6.62
CA ASP A 82 -4.07 12.25 7.94
C ASP A 82 -4.22 10.86 8.60
N LEU A 83 -4.58 9.83 7.83
CA LEU A 83 -4.70 8.45 8.33
C LEU A 83 -3.33 7.90 8.77
N PHE A 84 -2.32 7.99 7.90
CA PHE A 84 -0.96 7.51 8.19
C PHE A 84 -0.35 8.25 9.38
N HIS A 85 -0.55 9.56 9.45
CA HIS A 85 -0.14 10.36 10.60
C HIS A 85 -0.88 9.95 11.87
N SER A 86 -2.18 9.69 11.78
CA SER A 86 -2.99 9.20 12.91
C SER A 86 -2.49 7.87 13.45
N ILE A 87 -2.01 6.95 12.60
CA ILE A 87 -1.39 5.68 13.02
C ILE A 87 -0.03 5.95 13.67
N ALA A 88 0.85 6.70 12.99
CA ALA A 88 2.23 6.93 13.40
C ALA A 88 2.39 7.76 14.68
N THR A 89 1.34 8.47 15.12
CA THR A 89 1.39 9.35 16.30
C THR A 89 0.53 8.84 17.47
N GLN A 90 0.06 7.59 17.40
CA GLN A 90 -0.73 7.04 18.49
C GLN A 90 0.06 6.96 19.79
N LYS A 91 -0.62 7.21 20.92
CA LYS A 91 -0.01 7.05 22.24
C LYS A 91 0.17 5.58 22.61
N LYS A 92 -0.73 4.72 22.12
CA LYS A 92 -0.67 3.27 22.32
C LYS A 92 0.16 2.64 21.21
N LYS A 93 0.81 1.52 21.52
CA LYS A 93 1.57 0.71 20.56
C LYS A 93 0.67 -0.10 19.64
N VAL A 94 -0.45 -0.60 20.18
CA VAL A 94 -1.39 -1.46 19.47
C VAL A 94 -2.83 -0.95 19.68
N GLY A 95 -3.66 -1.06 18.65
CA GLY A 95 -5.08 -0.73 18.75
C GLY A 95 -5.81 -0.80 17.41
N VAL A 96 -6.90 -0.04 17.30
CA VAL A 96 -7.76 0.00 16.12
C VAL A 96 -8.07 1.45 15.77
N ILE A 97 -8.02 1.79 14.48
CA ILE A 97 -8.37 3.11 13.94
C ILE A 97 -9.53 2.99 12.95
N PRO A 98 -10.57 3.84 13.06
CA PRO A 98 -11.63 3.90 12.06
C PRO A 98 -11.25 4.84 10.89
N PRO A 99 -10.97 4.36 9.66
CA PRO A 99 -10.61 5.21 8.51
C PRO A 99 -11.80 5.99 7.88
N LYS A 100 -12.75 6.48 8.70
CA LYS A 100 -14.02 7.09 8.23
C LYS A 100 -13.83 8.23 7.23
N LYS A 101 -12.87 9.13 7.50
CA LYS A 101 -12.60 10.27 6.61
C LYS A 101 -12.08 9.83 5.25
N PHE A 102 -11.15 8.88 5.24
CA PHE A 102 -10.59 8.33 4.01
C PHE A 102 -11.65 7.60 3.19
N ILE A 103 -12.43 6.71 3.81
CA ILE A 103 -13.50 5.97 3.12
C ILE A 103 -14.57 6.92 2.57
N SER A 104 -15.01 7.90 3.36
CA SER A 104 -15.97 8.92 2.89
C SER A 104 -15.43 9.69 1.69
N ARG A 105 -14.13 10.01 1.69
CA ARG A 105 -13.49 10.71 0.58
C ARG A 105 -13.37 9.84 -0.66
N LEU A 106 -12.95 8.59 -0.50
CA LEU A 106 -12.84 7.59 -1.58
C LEU A 106 -14.18 7.43 -2.30
N ARG A 107 -15.26 7.18 -1.56
CA ARG A 107 -16.61 7.04 -2.10
C ARG A 107 -17.07 8.30 -2.83
N LYS A 108 -16.74 9.48 -2.31
CA LYS A 108 -17.09 10.75 -2.95
C LYS A 108 -16.31 11.03 -4.24
N GLU A 109 -15.08 10.56 -4.35
CA GLU A 109 -14.20 10.85 -5.51
C GLU A 109 -14.32 9.81 -6.63
N ASN A 110 -14.86 8.61 -6.36
CA ASN A 110 -15.02 7.59 -7.38
C ASN A 110 -16.29 6.75 -7.15
N ASP A 111 -17.25 6.91 -8.06
CA ASP A 111 -18.56 6.24 -8.05
C ASP A 111 -18.44 4.70 -8.05
N LEU A 112 -17.35 4.14 -8.61
CA LEU A 112 -17.10 2.70 -8.59
C LEU A 112 -17.00 2.15 -7.15
N PHE A 113 -16.43 2.95 -6.24
CA PHE A 113 -16.31 2.59 -4.83
C PHE A 113 -17.47 3.10 -3.96
N ASP A 114 -18.40 3.91 -4.50
CA ASP A 114 -19.56 4.47 -3.79
C ASP A 114 -20.73 3.49 -3.64
N ASN A 115 -20.43 2.33 -3.05
CA ASN A 115 -21.42 1.33 -2.73
C ASN A 115 -20.94 0.47 -1.54
N TYR A 116 -21.78 -0.48 -1.15
CA TYR A 116 -21.51 -1.42 -0.06
C TYR A 116 -21.10 -2.80 -0.59
N MET A 117 -20.73 -2.92 -1.86
CA MET A 117 -20.29 -4.17 -2.45
C MET A 117 -18.79 -4.37 -2.19
N GLN A 118 -18.38 -5.64 -2.17
CA GLN A 118 -16.97 -5.99 -2.21
C GLN A 118 -16.37 -5.53 -3.55
N GLN A 119 -15.15 -5.01 -3.50
CA GLN A 119 -14.43 -4.47 -4.65
C GLN A 119 -13.08 -5.17 -4.78
N ASP A 120 -12.48 -5.05 -5.96
CA ASP A 120 -11.17 -5.60 -6.23
C ASP A 120 -10.07 -4.76 -5.55
N ALA A 121 -9.20 -5.40 -4.77
CA ALA A 121 -8.10 -4.73 -4.09
C ALA A 121 -7.06 -4.15 -5.07
N HIS A 122 -6.85 -4.81 -6.21
CA HIS A 122 -5.91 -4.36 -7.25
C HIS A 122 -6.46 -3.12 -7.96
N GLU A 123 -7.76 -3.11 -8.27
CA GLU A 123 -8.43 -1.93 -8.82
C GLU A 123 -8.33 -0.73 -7.88
N PHE A 124 -8.53 -0.95 -6.57
CA PHE A 124 -8.35 0.11 -5.57
C PHE A 124 -6.90 0.60 -5.49
N LEU A 125 -5.91 -0.30 -5.49
CA LEU A 125 -4.49 0.06 -5.47
C LEU A 125 -4.12 0.93 -6.67
N ASN A 126 -4.49 0.48 -7.87
CA ASN A 126 -4.18 1.19 -9.11
C ASN A 126 -4.86 2.57 -9.14
N TYR A 127 -6.14 2.65 -8.75
CA TYR A 127 -6.85 3.93 -8.60
C TYR A 127 -6.15 4.86 -7.61
N LEU A 128 -5.77 4.36 -6.43
CA LEU A 128 -5.15 5.16 -5.38
C LEU A 128 -3.81 5.73 -5.83
N LEU A 129 -2.92 4.92 -6.40
CA LEU A 129 -1.60 5.36 -6.84
C LEU A 129 -1.69 6.40 -7.96
N ASN A 130 -2.53 6.16 -8.97
CA ASN A 130 -2.74 7.12 -10.06
C ASN A 130 -3.35 8.43 -9.56
N THR A 131 -4.35 8.37 -8.67
CA THR A 131 -4.95 9.57 -8.08
C THR A 131 -3.92 10.40 -7.30
N ILE A 132 -3.05 9.75 -6.53
CA ILE A 132 -1.96 10.44 -5.82
C ILE A 132 -0.97 11.06 -6.80
N ALA A 133 -0.57 10.31 -7.84
CA ALA A 133 0.31 10.81 -8.89
C ALA A 133 -0.26 12.06 -9.57
N ASP A 134 -1.54 12.05 -9.94
CA ASP A 134 -2.22 13.18 -10.57
C ASP A 134 -2.29 14.41 -9.66
N ILE A 135 -2.62 14.23 -8.37
CA ILE A 135 -2.62 15.31 -7.37
C ILE A 135 -1.24 15.97 -7.32
N LEU A 136 -0.17 15.18 -7.25
CA LEU A 136 1.19 15.70 -7.15
C LEU A 136 1.64 16.41 -8.44
N GLN A 137 1.27 15.89 -9.61
CA GLN A 137 1.58 16.54 -10.88
C GLN A 137 0.84 17.89 -11.00
N GLU A 138 -0.42 17.95 -10.59
CA GLU A 138 -1.21 19.18 -10.61
C GLU A 138 -0.63 20.24 -9.66
N GLU A 139 -0.20 19.84 -8.45
CA GLU A 139 0.49 20.74 -7.52
C GLU A 139 1.79 21.32 -8.13
N LYS A 140 2.63 20.48 -8.75
CA LYS A 140 3.85 20.94 -9.43
C LYS A 140 3.55 21.93 -10.57
N LYS A 141 2.49 21.68 -11.35
CA LYS A 141 2.06 22.59 -12.43
C LYS A 141 1.65 23.95 -11.87
N GLN A 142 0.91 23.97 -10.76
CA GLN A 142 0.48 25.20 -10.09
C GLN A 142 1.66 25.99 -9.50
N GLU A 143 2.64 25.31 -8.91
CA GLU A 143 3.86 25.95 -8.40
C GLU A 143 4.67 26.63 -9.51
N LYS A 144 4.83 25.96 -10.66
CA LYS A 144 5.51 26.53 -11.84
C LYS A 144 4.78 27.74 -12.41
N GLN A 145 3.45 27.70 -12.46
CA GLN A 145 2.64 28.83 -12.92
C GLN A 145 2.71 30.02 -11.97
N ASN A 146 2.63 29.77 -10.65
CA ASN A 146 2.74 30.82 -9.64
C ASN A 146 4.17 31.41 -9.56
N GLY A 147 5.21 30.63 -9.86
CA GLY A 147 6.60 31.09 -9.92
C GLY A 147 6.93 31.96 -11.15
N LYS A 148 6.30 31.69 -12.31
CA LYS A 148 6.52 32.45 -13.55
C LYS A 148 6.00 33.89 -13.51
N LEU A 149 5.06 34.22 -12.62
CA LEU A 149 4.54 35.58 -12.44
C LEU A 149 5.55 36.56 -11.80
N LYS A 150 6.71 36.09 -11.33
CA LYS A 150 7.73 36.95 -10.69
C LYS A 150 8.95 37.32 -11.54
N ASN A 151 9.18 36.67 -12.68
CA ASN A 151 10.27 37.03 -13.59
C ASN A 151 9.78 37.03 -15.04
N GLY A 152 9.45 38.22 -15.54
CA GLY A 152 9.20 38.44 -16.95
C GLY A 152 10.49 38.29 -17.75
N ASN A 153 10.73 37.10 -18.29
CA ASN A 153 11.52 36.94 -19.49
C ASN A 153 10.99 35.73 -20.27
N MET A 154 10.39 36.02 -21.43
CA MET A 154 9.98 35.03 -22.41
C MET A 154 11.21 34.59 -23.20
N ASN A 155 11.48 33.29 -23.19
CA ASN A 155 12.08 32.46 -24.25
C ASN A 155 12.81 31.27 -23.61
N GLU A 156 12.06 30.22 -23.26
CA GLU A 156 12.62 28.87 -23.19
C GLU A 156 11.87 28.01 -24.22
N PRO A 157 12.58 27.24 -25.08
CA PRO A 157 11.93 26.36 -26.02
C PRO A 157 11.14 25.29 -25.26
N ALA A 158 9.99 24.89 -25.80
CA ALA A 158 9.20 23.78 -25.31
C ALA A 158 9.92 22.44 -25.59
N GLU A 159 11.01 22.18 -24.87
CA GLU A 159 11.71 20.89 -24.94
C GLU A 159 11.06 19.89 -23.98
N ASN A 160 10.49 18.85 -24.61
CA ASN A 160 9.98 17.60 -24.04
C ASN A 160 8.80 17.70 -23.05
N ASN A 161 7.59 17.60 -23.61
CA ASN A 161 6.31 17.31 -22.93
C ASN A 161 6.28 15.92 -22.25
N LYS A 162 7.34 15.46 -21.60
CA LYS A 162 7.23 14.33 -20.66
C LYS A 162 6.79 14.90 -19.31
N PRO A 163 5.66 14.43 -18.74
CA PRO A 163 5.27 14.85 -17.39
C PRO A 163 6.40 14.53 -16.43
N GLU A 164 6.74 15.48 -15.57
CA GLU A 164 7.74 15.25 -14.53
C GLU A 164 7.28 14.15 -13.58
N LEU A 165 8.19 13.22 -13.29
CA LEU A 165 7.95 12.15 -12.35
C LEU A 165 7.66 12.71 -10.95
N THR A 166 6.79 12.02 -10.23
CA THR A 166 6.45 12.29 -8.83
C THR A 166 7.08 11.21 -7.96
N TRP A 167 7.12 11.42 -6.64
CA TRP A 167 7.63 10.39 -5.73
C TRP A 167 6.83 9.07 -5.79
N VAL A 168 5.59 9.08 -6.29
CA VAL A 168 4.85 7.82 -6.58
C VAL A 168 5.55 7.05 -7.69
N HIS A 169 5.92 7.74 -8.77
CA HIS A 169 6.62 7.14 -9.89
C HIS A 169 8.04 6.71 -9.48
N GLU A 170 8.73 7.49 -8.64
CA GLU A 170 10.05 7.11 -8.12
C GLU A 170 10.02 5.81 -7.30
N ILE A 171 8.90 5.49 -6.65
CA ILE A 171 8.76 4.29 -5.81
C ILE A 171 8.24 3.10 -6.61
N PHE A 172 7.23 3.30 -7.46
CA PHE A 172 6.47 2.21 -8.07
C PHE A 172 6.62 2.10 -9.60
N GLN A 173 7.12 3.14 -10.28
CA GLN A 173 7.19 3.09 -11.74
C GLN A 173 8.33 2.20 -12.23
N GLY A 174 7.97 1.22 -13.05
CA GLY A 174 8.89 0.50 -13.93
C GLY A 174 8.57 0.77 -15.39
N THR A 175 9.40 0.24 -16.29
CA THR A 175 9.19 0.28 -17.73
C THR A 175 9.31 -1.14 -18.29
N LEU A 176 8.30 -1.58 -19.04
CA LEU A 176 8.26 -2.86 -19.73
C LEU A 176 8.52 -2.63 -21.22
N THR A 177 9.45 -3.36 -21.82
CA THR A 177 9.66 -3.37 -23.27
C THR A 177 8.90 -4.55 -23.88
N ASN A 178 7.82 -4.27 -24.61
CA ASN A 178 7.06 -5.27 -25.34
C ASN A 178 7.64 -5.44 -26.76
N GLU A 179 8.16 -6.62 -27.07
CA GLU A 179 8.72 -6.95 -28.38
C GLU A 179 7.81 -7.90 -29.16
N THR A 180 7.36 -7.46 -30.32
CA THR A 180 6.60 -8.30 -31.26
C THR A 180 7.49 -8.64 -32.45
N ARG A 181 7.75 -9.94 -32.65
CA ARG A 181 8.46 -10.45 -33.83
C ARG A 181 7.46 -11.07 -34.80
N CYS A 182 7.38 -10.54 -36.01
CA CYS A 182 6.61 -11.15 -37.08
C CYS A 182 7.26 -12.47 -37.51
N LEU A 183 6.53 -13.58 -37.45
CA LEU A 183 7.05 -14.90 -37.84
C LEU A 183 7.17 -15.10 -39.36
N ASN A 184 6.61 -14.19 -40.17
CA ASN A 184 6.66 -14.29 -41.63
C ASN A 184 7.78 -13.44 -42.25
N CYS A 185 7.96 -12.19 -41.80
CA CYS A 185 8.97 -11.27 -42.34
C CYS A 185 10.12 -10.95 -41.37
N GLU A 186 10.11 -11.56 -40.18
CA GLU A 186 11.12 -11.40 -39.13
C GLU A 186 11.30 -9.98 -38.58
N THR A 187 10.48 -9.01 -39.02
CA THR A 187 10.44 -7.66 -38.46
C THR A 187 10.13 -7.72 -36.96
N VAL A 188 10.98 -7.07 -36.17
CA VAL A 188 10.78 -6.88 -34.74
C VAL A 188 10.33 -5.44 -34.50
N SER A 189 9.25 -5.27 -33.75
CA SER A 189 8.80 -3.98 -33.22
C SER A 189 8.84 -4.01 -31.71
N SER A 190 9.52 -3.04 -31.10
CA SER A 190 9.61 -2.89 -29.66
C SER A 190 8.87 -1.63 -29.22
N LYS A 191 8.13 -1.70 -28.12
CA LYS A 191 7.41 -0.58 -27.51
C LYS A 191 7.63 -0.59 -26.00
N ASP A 192 8.10 0.53 -25.47
CA ASP A 192 8.23 0.72 -24.03
C ASP A 192 6.91 1.23 -23.44
N GLU A 193 6.49 0.63 -22.33
CA GLU A 193 5.28 0.98 -21.58
C GLU A 193 5.63 1.11 -20.10
N ASP A 194 5.32 2.27 -19.52
CA ASP A 194 5.49 2.49 -18.08
C ASP A 194 4.36 1.82 -17.31
N PHE A 195 4.67 1.26 -16.13
CA PHE A 195 3.71 0.61 -15.25
C PHE A 195 3.96 0.98 -13.79
N LEU A 196 2.91 0.99 -12.95
CA LEU A 196 3.02 1.15 -11.48
C LEU A 196 2.85 -0.18 -10.74
N ASP A 197 2.37 -1.21 -11.44
CA ASP A 197 2.20 -2.57 -10.98
C ASP A 197 2.39 -3.53 -12.18
N LEU A 198 2.76 -4.78 -11.89
CA LEU A 198 2.95 -5.81 -12.90
C LEU A 198 1.93 -6.93 -12.68
N SER A 199 0.92 -6.99 -13.55
CA SER A 199 0.02 -8.14 -13.60
C SER A 199 0.75 -9.36 -14.18
N VAL A 200 0.83 -10.43 -13.40
CA VAL A 200 1.50 -11.68 -13.79
C VAL A 200 0.46 -12.78 -13.93
N ASP A 201 0.43 -13.40 -15.10
CA ASP A 201 -0.45 -14.55 -15.35
C ASP A 201 0.03 -15.77 -14.55
N VAL A 202 -0.83 -16.30 -13.70
CA VAL A 202 -0.59 -17.57 -13.01
C VAL A 202 -1.17 -18.68 -13.86
N GLU A 203 -0.36 -19.25 -14.76
CA GLU A 203 -0.76 -20.43 -15.53
C GLU A 203 -0.80 -21.67 -14.63
N GLN A 204 -1.98 -21.98 -14.10
CA GLN A 204 -2.35 -23.32 -13.66
C GLN A 204 -3.77 -23.63 -14.14
N ASN A 205 -4.15 -24.90 -14.22
CA ASN A 205 -5.44 -25.41 -14.69
C ASN A 205 -6.63 -24.88 -13.85
N THR A 206 -6.92 -23.59 -13.89
CA THR A 206 -8.03 -22.93 -13.23
C THR A 206 -9.18 -22.85 -14.20
N SER A 207 -10.28 -23.55 -13.92
CA SER A 207 -11.49 -23.36 -14.70
C SER A 207 -11.96 -21.91 -14.57
N ILE A 208 -12.54 -21.36 -15.63
CA ILE A 208 -13.18 -20.03 -15.61
C ILE A 208 -14.15 -19.92 -14.41
N THR A 209 -14.82 -21.02 -14.02
CA THR A 209 -15.67 -21.07 -12.82
C THR A 209 -14.94 -20.82 -11.50
N HIS A 210 -13.65 -21.17 -11.37
CA HIS A 210 -12.83 -20.85 -10.19
C HIS A 210 -12.50 -19.36 -10.14
N CYS A 211 -12.11 -18.76 -11.28
CA CYS A 211 -11.89 -17.31 -11.39
C CYS A 211 -13.19 -16.50 -11.18
N LEU A 212 -14.33 -17.06 -11.61
CA LEU A 212 -15.65 -16.45 -11.49
C LEU A 212 -16.34 -16.73 -10.14
N SER A 213 -15.77 -17.56 -9.25
CA SER A 213 -16.24 -17.70 -7.87
C SER A 213 -16.06 -16.41 -7.05
N GLY A 214 -15.22 -15.49 -7.57
CA GLY A 214 -15.56 -14.07 -7.69
C GLY A 214 -14.86 -13.14 -6.69
N PRO A 215 -14.19 -12.05 -7.15
CA PRO A 215 -13.63 -11.01 -6.27
C PRO A 215 -14.70 -10.31 -5.42
N ASN A 216 -15.97 -10.41 -5.81
CA ASN A 216 -17.10 -9.74 -5.16
C ASN A 216 -17.69 -10.50 -3.96
N ARG A 217 -17.11 -11.64 -3.57
CA ARG A 217 -17.56 -12.46 -2.42
C ARG A 217 -16.43 -12.88 -1.47
N GLY A 218 -15.22 -12.37 -1.67
CA GLY A 218 -14.05 -12.65 -0.84
C GLY A 218 -13.91 -11.71 0.36
N HIS A 219 -12.88 -11.96 1.17
CA HIS A 219 -12.42 -11.10 2.26
C HIS A 219 -10.92 -10.90 2.12
N TYR A 220 -10.43 -9.68 2.28
CA TYR A 220 -9.01 -9.36 2.10
C TYR A 220 -8.33 -9.15 3.45
N ILE A 221 -7.18 -9.80 3.62
CA ILE A 221 -6.26 -9.60 4.73
C ILE A 221 -4.92 -9.11 4.19
N THR A 222 -3.98 -8.74 5.07
CA THR A 222 -2.65 -8.33 4.65
C THR A 222 -1.57 -8.82 5.59
N ILE A 223 -0.51 -9.39 5.00
CA ILE A 223 0.65 -9.89 5.73
C ILE A 223 1.82 -8.96 5.44
N VAL A 224 2.44 -8.42 6.48
CA VAL A 224 3.55 -7.46 6.36
C VAL A 224 4.73 -7.89 7.20
N LYS A 225 5.92 -7.58 6.68
CA LYS A 225 7.17 -7.76 7.42
C LYS A 225 7.50 -6.48 8.18
N SER A 226 7.63 -6.57 9.51
CA SER A 226 8.11 -5.47 10.36
C SER A 226 9.31 -5.94 11.17
N HIS A 227 10.47 -5.29 10.99
CA HIS A 227 11.65 -5.46 11.83
C HIS A 227 12.06 -6.93 12.12
N GLY A 228 11.90 -7.82 11.15
CA GLY A 228 12.34 -9.22 11.25
C GLY A 228 11.25 -10.23 11.62
N PHE A 229 10.03 -9.78 11.96
CA PHE A 229 8.86 -10.64 12.16
C PHE A 229 7.73 -10.27 11.20
N TRP A 230 6.70 -11.11 11.17
CA TRP A 230 5.54 -10.96 10.31
C TRP A 230 4.28 -10.68 11.11
N LEU A 231 3.46 -9.79 10.58
CA LEU A 231 2.17 -9.43 11.14
C LEU A 231 1.08 -9.70 10.11
N LEU A 232 -0.04 -10.27 10.56
CA LEU A 232 -1.27 -10.42 9.82
C LEU A 232 -2.24 -9.33 10.28
N PHE A 233 -2.76 -8.57 9.34
CA PHE A 233 -3.79 -7.56 9.52
C PHE A 233 -5.07 -8.06 8.87
N ASP A 234 -6.08 -8.31 9.70
CA ASP A 234 -7.43 -8.65 9.30
C ASP A 234 -8.37 -7.59 9.88
N ASP A 235 -8.62 -6.53 9.10
CA ASP A 235 -9.38 -5.36 9.53
C ASP A 235 -8.93 -4.84 10.91
N ASP A 236 -9.75 -4.98 11.96
CA ASP A 236 -9.46 -4.52 13.31
C ASP A 236 -8.55 -5.46 14.12
N ILE A 237 -8.26 -6.65 13.59
CA ILE A 237 -7.39 -7.65 14.19
C ILE A 237 -5.97 -7.52 13.66
N VAL A 238 -5.00 -7.59 14.58
CA VAL A 238 -3.56 -7.59 14.25
C VAL A 238 -2.86 -8.66 15.08
N GLU A 239 -2.23 -9.60 14.40
CA GLU A 239 -1.61 -10.77 15.03
C GLU A 239 -0.19 -10.99 14.49
N LYS A 240 0.68 -11.52 15.35
CA LYS A 240 2.01 -11.98 14.92
C LYS A 240 1.87 -13.37 14.34
N ILE A 241 2.41 -13.58 13.14
CA ILE A 241 2.48 -14.89 12.51
C ILE A 241 3.93 -15.34 12.32
N ASP A 242 4.12 -16.65 12.22
CA ASP A 242 5.42 -17.23 11.88
C ASP A 242 5.63 -17.23 10.37
N ALA A 243 6.88 -17.10 9.93
CA ALA A 243 7.21 -17.02 8.51
C ALA A 243 6.76 -18.26 7.72
N GLN A 244 6.69 -19.44 8.36
CA GLN A 244 6.22 -20.67 7.75
C GLN A 244 4.72 -20.65 7.44
N ALA A 245 3.91 -19.93 8.25
CA ALA A 245 2.48 -19.80 8.01
C ALA A 245 2.17 -19.02 6.70
N ILE A 246 3.15 -18.29 6.16
CA ILE A 246 3.00 -17.58 4.87
C ILE A 246 2.84 -18.58 3.72
N GLU A 247 3.41 -19.77 3.83
CA GLU A 247 3.31 -20.83 2.81
C GLU A 247 1.87 -21.31 2.62
N GLU A 248 1.00 -21.13 3.62
CA GLU A 248 -0.44 -21.45 3.53
C GLU A 248 -1.15 -20.59 2.47
N PHE A 249 -0.60 -19.40 2.17
CA PHE A 249 -1.15 -18.46 1.18
C PHE A 249 -0.58 -18.67 -0.24
N TYR A 250 0.22 -19.71 -0.47
CA TYR A 250 0.70 -20.05 -1.82
C TYR A 250 -0.39 -20.69 -2.69
N GLY A 251 -1.51 -21.10 -2.09
CA GLY A 251 -2.64 -21.74 -2.75
C GLY A 251 -2.69 -23.26 -2.55
N LEU A 252 -3.78 -23.88 -3.00
CA LEU A 252 -4.02 -25.32 -2.81
C LEU A 252 -3.30 -26.16 -3.88
N THR A 253 -2.54 -27.17 -3.43
CA THR A 253 -1.81 -28.09 -4.33
C THR A 253 -2.65 -29.24 -4.88
N SER A 254 -3.83 -29.54 -4.32
CA SER A 254 -4.55 -30.78 -4.64
C SER A 254 -6.08 -30.70 -4.75
N ASP A 255 -6.73 -29.56 -4.45
CA ASP A 255 -8.19 -29.41 -4.56
C ASP A 255 -8.57 -27.97 -4.93
N ILE A 256 -8.63 -27.67 -6.22
CA ILE A 256 -8.99 -26.33 -6.78
C ILE A 256 -10.50 -26.03 -6.61
N SER A 257 -11.24 -26.82 -5.81
CA SER A 257 -12.69 -26.67 -5.61
C SER A 257 -13.10 -26.08 -4.26
N LYS A 258 -12.14 -25.86 -3.35
CA LYS A 258 -12.38 -25.23 -2.04
C LYS A 258 -11.91 -23.77 -2.06
N ASN A 259 -12.65 -22.89 -1.38
CA ASN A 259 -12.19 -21.53 -1.12
C ASN A 259 -10.81 -21.60 -0.48
N SER A 260 -9.82 -20.99 -1.12
CA SER A 260 -8.45 -20.90 -0.63
C SER A 260 -8.09 -19.46 -0.42
N GLU A 261 -7.38 -19.19 0.67
CA GLU A 261 -6.74 -17.90 0.90
C GLU A 261 -5.44 -17.93 0.11
N SER A 262 -5.35 -17.12 -0.94
CA SER A 262 -4.19 -17.08 -1.83
C SER A 262 -3.63 -15.67 -1.91
N GLY A 263 -2.31 -15.56 -2.02
CA GLY A 263 -1.65 -14.28 -2.27
C GLY A 263 -2.16 -13.66 -3.57
N TYR A 264 -2.59 -12.40 -3.50
CA TYR A 264 -3.17 -11.68 -4.64
C TYR A 264 -2.26 -10.55 -5.14
N ILE A 265 -1.87 -9.64 -4.24
CA ILE A 265 -0.95 -8.53 -4.55
C ILE A 265 0.32 -8.71 -3.72
N LEU A 266 1.48 -8.73 -4.39
CA LEU A 266 2.78 -8.92 -3.74
C LEU A 266 3.62 -7.65 -3.86
N PHE A 267 4.07 -7.10 -2.72
CA PHE A 267 4.95 -5.95 -2.67
C PHE A 267 6.40 -6.40 -2.45
N TYR A 268 7.27 -6.11 -3.42
CA TYR A 268 8.71 -6.37 -3.33
C TYR A 268 9.47 -5.05 -3.26
N GLN A 269 10.28 -4.88 -2.21
CA GLN A 269 11.15 -3.71 -2.06
C GLN A 269 12.59 -4.06 -2.44
N SER A 270 13.22 -3.21 -3.26
CA SER A 270 14.65 -3.34 -3.58
C SER A 270 15.51 -3.17 -2.32
N ARG A 271 16.70 -3.79 -2.32
CA ARG A 271 17.67 -3.63 -1.22
C ARG A 271 18.53 -2.37 -1.34
N GLU A 272 18.62 -1.84 -2.56
CA GLU A 272 19.41 -0.68 -2.97
C GLU A 272 18.50 0.37 -3.58
#